data_AF-A0A960XNB2-F1
#
_entry.id   AF-A0A960XNB2-F1
#
_cell.length_a   1.000
_cell.length_b   1.000
_cell.length_c   1.000
_cell.angle_alpha   90.00
_cell.angle_beta   90.00
_cell.angle_gamma   90.00
#
_symmetry.space_group_name_H-M   'P 1'
#
loop_
_entity.id
_entity.type
_entity.pdbx_description
1 polymer ?
#
loop_
_entity_poly.entity_id
_entity_poly.type
_entity_poly.pdbx_seq_one_letter_code
_entity_poly.pdbx_strand_id
1 'polypeptide(L)'
;MIPPCPLPVRFLATAAIAAFLGSAAHADDLKVKSVLLAEISPEAPLVLQLKPGEYSPPVTTRPGHFSDAMKFPRLDTWIFGYNPNGLGEFREICRTTPPPGDRVWLLFTKSRKNDSPEPAAAEPADSDEPAVDGKDETEETQPAFDVHAIGLDPKEIREGGVAVVNTSPTAIEVEMNGKNTKVEPDQHVFVNPEVEPGTSYPVKFHFLYHDRMRPFVTTNWFRGKKRYSMAIVVPAGAGPTPRLLLAEEILDDSE
;
A
#
# COMPACT_ATOMS: atom_id res chain seq x y z
N MET A 1 73.93 3.01 41.07
CA MET A 1 72.96 3.83 40.31
C MET A 1 71.86 4.26 41.27
N ILE A 2 71.62 5.56 41.26
CA ILE A 2 70.78 6.41 42.11
C ILE A 2 69.56 6.81 41.21
N PRO A 3 68.35 7.23 41.64
CA PRO A 3 67.73 7.36 42.98
C PRO A 3 66.27 6.78 42.98
N PRO A 4 65.18 7.45 43.45
CA PRO A 4 64.60 7.23 44.78
C PRO A 4 63.05 7.14 44.77
N CYS A 5 62.50 7.18 45.98
CA CYS A 5 61.38 8.04 46.37
C CYS A 5 59.93 7.50 46.42
N PRO A 6 59.11 8.14 47.30
CA PRO A 6 57.93 7.59 47.93
C PRO A 6 56.61 8.26 47.48
N LEU A 7 55.49 7.62 47.85
CA LEU A 7 54.18 8.20 48.25
C LEU A 7 53.51 9.22 47.25
N PRO A 8 52.34 9.80 47.56
CA PRO A 8 51.03 9.14 47.43
C PRO A 8 49.97 10.03 46.73
N VAL A 9 48.73 9.55 46.66
CA VAL A 9 47.47 10.32 46.49
C VAL A 9 47.29 11.13 45.18
N ARG A 10 46.27 10.74 44.40
CA ARG A 10 45.14 11.65 44.08
C ARG A 10 43.99 10.88 43.43
N PHE A 11 42.89 10.79 44.18
CA PHE A 11 41.56 10.73 43.62
C PHE A 11 41.34 11.94 42.71
N LEU A 12 40.82 11.72 41.51
CA LEU A 12 39.92 12.67 40.88
C LEU A 12 38.98 11.89 39.96
N ALA A 13 37.72 11.91 40.37
CA ALA A 13 36.59 11.27 39.76
C ALA A 13 36.50 11.64 38.27
N THR A 14 36.58 10.64 37.41
CA THR A 14 36.12 10.78 36.03
C THR A 14 34.59 10.77 36.09
N ALA A 15 34.00 11.96 36.12
CA ALA A 15 32.60 12.13 35.80
C ALA A 15 32.41 11.65 34.36
N ALA A 16 31.96 10.40 34.20
CA ALA A 16 31.42 9.92 32.95
C ALA A 16 30.16 10.75 32.67
N ILE A 17 30.33 11.80 31.87
CA ILE A 17 29.20 12.44 31.20
C ILE A 17 28.62 11.34 30.31
N ALA A 18 27.55 10.73 30.79
CA ALA A 18 26.71 9.85 30.00
C ALA A 18 26.21 10.67 28.83
N ALA A 19 26.83 10.46 27.67
CA ALA A 19 26.26 10.82 26.40
C ALA A 19 24.97 10.00 26.24
N PHE A 20 23.86 10.49 26.80
CA PHE A 20 22.52 10.18 26.31
C PHE A 20 22.28 10.99 25.02
N LEU A 21 23.18 10.82 24.04
CA LEU A 21 22.73 10.77 22.67
C LEU A 21 22.15 9.36 22.56
N GLY A 22 20.86 9.26 22.90
CA GLY A 22 20.09 8.08 22.56
C GLY A 22 20.34 7.82 21.09
N SER A 23 21.07 6.73 20.82
CA SER A 23 20.92 6.02 19.57
C SER A 23 19.42 5.75 19.46
N ALA A 24 18.71 6.64 18.77
CA ALA A 24 17.47 6.27 18.13
C ALA A 24 17.87 5.06 17.30
N ALA A 25 17.48 3.88 17.80
CA ALA A 25 17.56 2.66 17.06
C ALA A 25 17.09 3.00 15.65
N HIS A 26 17.94 2.76 14.66
CA HIS A 26 17.50 2.75 13.27
C HIS A 26 16.46 1.63 13.19
N ALA A 27 15.20 1.98 13.47
CA ALA A 27 14.05 1.17 13.16
C ALA A 27 14.17 0.85 11.66
N ASP A 28 14.04 -0.41 11.30
CA ASP A 28 14.30 -0.89 9.95
C ASP A 28 13.52 -0.05 8.91
N ASP A 29 14.21 0.87 8.24
CA ASP A 29 13.62 1.71 7.21
C ASP A 29 13.23 0.82 6.03
N LEU A 30 11.93 0.77 5.74
CA LEU A 30 11.37 0.04 4.61
C LEU A 30 11.55 0.86 3.33
N LYS A 31 12.05 0.21 2.28
CA LYS A 31 12.07 0.78 0.93
C LYS A 31 10.66 0.73 0.34
N VAL A 32 10.03 1.88 0.20
CA VAL A 32 8.64 2.01 -0.24
C VAL A 32 8.57 2.60 -1.64
N LYS A 33 7.83 1.97 -2.55
CA LYS A 33 7.35 2.63 -3.77
C LYS A 33 5.83 2.77 -3.70
N SER A 34 5.28 3.80 -4.34
CA SER A 34 3.83 4.00 -4.37
C SER A 34 3.32 4.31 -5.77
N VAL A 35 2.10 3.89 -6.07
CA VAL A 35 1.37 4.21 -7.30
C VAL A 35 -0.06 4.60 -6.97
N LEU A 36 -0.59 5.56 -7.72
CA LEU A 36 -2.01 5.89 -7.70
C LEU A 36 -2.70 5.17 -8.87
N LEU A 37 -3.67 4.33 -8.56
CA LEU A 37 -4.48 3.59 -9.55
C LEU A 37 -5.81 4.30 -9.83
N ALA A 38 -6.02 5.48 -9.26
CA ALA A 38 -7.15 6.36 -9.54
C ALA A 38 -6.76 7.42 -10.58
N GLU A 39 -7.74 7.83 -11.40
CA GLU A 39 -7.57 8.92 -12.37
C GLU A 39 -7.58 10.31 -11.71
N ILE A 40 -8.08 10.39 -10.47
CA ILE A 40 -8.16 11.64 -9.69
C ILE A 40 -6.96 11.70 -8.74
N SER A 41 -6.13 12.73 -8.92
CA SER A 41 -5.03 13.04 -8.01
C SER A 41 -5.56 13.58 -6.67
N PRO A 42 -4.87 13.31 -5.56
CA PRO A 42 -5.24 13.87 -4.27
C PRO A 42 -5.15 15.41 -4.30
N GLU A 43 -6.10 16.08 -3.64
CA GLU A 43 -6.19 17.55 -3.59
C GLU A 43 -5.03 18.19 -2.82
N ALA A 44 -4.43 17.45 -1.89
CA ALA A 44 -3.28 17.84 -1.11
C ALA A 44 -2.23 16.71 -1.08
N PRO A 45 -0.95 17.01 -0.81
CA PRO A 45 0.06 15.97 -0.68
C PRO A 45 -0.25 15.06 0.50
N LEU A 46 -0.33 13.76 0.23
CA LEU A 46 -0.53 12.74 1.25
C LEU A 46 0.74 12.60 2.10
N VAL A 47 0.63 12.50 3.42
CA VAL A 47 1.76 12.25 4.33
C VAL A 47 1.48 11.03 5.20
N LEU A 48 2.54 10.33 5.62
CA LEU A 48 2.47 9.29 6.64
C LEU A 48 2.60 9.93 8.02
N GLN A 49 1.67 9.65 8.93
CA GLN A 49 1.80 10.02 10.34
C GLN A 49 2.82 9.10 11.02
N LEU A 50 3.90 9.68 11.53
CA LEU A 50 4.97 8.95 12.24
C LEU A 50 4.66 8.86 13.74
N LYS A 51 4.21 9.98 14.31
CA LYS A 51 3.66 10.12 15.66
C LYS A 51 2.60 11.23 15.63
N PRO A 52 1.75 11.37 16.67
CA PRO A 52 0.89 12.54 16.77
C PRO A 52 1.69 13.86 16.64
N GLY A 53 1.39 14.66 15.61
CA GLY A 53 2.10 15.90 15.31
C GLY A 53 3.41 15.76 14.51
N GLU A 54 3.85 14.55 14.19
CA GLU A 54 5.08 14.26 13.42
C GLU A 54 4.73 13.48 12.14
N TYR A 55 5.18 13.97 10.99
CA TYR A 55 4.79 13.45 9.68
C TYR A 55 6.00 13.20 8.77
N SER A 56 5.87 12.25 7.85
CA SER A 56 6.86 12.02 6.81
C SER A 56 6.89 13.19 5.81
N PRO A 57 7.94 13.27 4.96
CA PRO A 57 7.83 13.98 3.69
C PRO A 57 6.62 13.46 2.88
N PRO A 58 6.07 14.27 1.95
CA PRO A 58 4.95 13.85 1.11
C PRO A 58 5.20 12.53 0.39
N VAL A 59 4.20 11.65 0.45
CA VAL A 59 4.15 10.39 -0.28
C VAL A 59 3.97 10.74 -1.76
N THR A 60 4.97 10.41 -2.57
CA THR A 60 4.92 10.70 -4.00
C THR A 60 3.99 9.70 -4.68
N THR A 61 2.84 10.15 -5.16
CA THR A 61 1.89 9.32 -5.91
C THR A 61 1.69 9.89 -7.31
N ARG A 62 1.86 9.07 -8.35
CA ARG A 62 1.54 9.43 -9.74
C ARG A 62 0.50 8.45 -10.29
N PRO A 63 -0.53 8.93 -11.03
CA PRO A 63 -1.45 8.05 -11.74
C PRO A 63 -0.70 7.11 -12.67
N GLY A 64 -0.89 5.80 -12.52
CA GLY A 64 -0.34 4.77 -13.41
C GLY A 64 1.18 4.55 -13.36
N HIS A 65 1.93 5.29 -12.55
CA HIS A 65 3.39 5.18 -12.44
C HIS A 65 3.84 5.05 -10.99
N PHE A 66 4.75 4.11 -10.73
CA PHE A 66 5.37 4.03 -9.42
C PHE A 66 6.32 5.19 -9.18
N SER A 67 6.38 5.62 -7.93
CA SER A 67 7.35 6.58 -7.44
C SER A 67 8.77 6.00 -7.42
N ASP A 68 9.74 6.90 -7.28
CA ASP A 68 11.06 6.53 -6.77
C ASP A 68 10.94 5.90 -5.37
N ALA A 69 11.97 5.15 -4.98
CA ALA A 69 12.00 4.50 -3.67
C ALA A 69 12.12 5.55 -2.54
N MET A 70 11.13 5.55 -1.64
CA MET A 70 11.11 6.31 -0.40
C MET A 70 11.50 5.40 0.78
N LYS A 71 11.81 6.00 1.92
CA LYS A 71 12.07 5.27 3.17
C LYS A 71 11.01 5.61 4.20
N PHE A 72 10.29 4.60 4.69
CA PHE A 72 9.36 4.74 5.81
C PHE A 72 9.79 3.85 6.98
N PRO A 73 9.61 4.29 8.23
CA PRO A 73 9.87 3.44 9.37
C PRO A 73 8.85 2.30 9.43
N ARG A 74 9.27 1.15 9.95
CA ARG A 74 8.34 0.08 10.31
C ARG A 74 7.51 0.50 11.53
N LEU A 75 6.21 0.66 11.33
CA LEU A 75 5.20 0.94 12.36
C LEU A 75 4.19 -0.22 12.41
N ASP A 76 3.46 -0.37 13.51
CA ASP A 76 2.36 -1.36 13.61
C ASP A 76 1.23 -1.03 12.63
N THR A 77 1.04 0.26 12.35
CA THR A 77 0.06 0.74 11.38
C THR A 77 0.60 2.00 10.72
N TRP A 78 0.51 2.05 9.40
CA TRP A 78 0.72 3.26 8.62
C TRP A 78 -0.60 3.98 8.45
N ILE A 79 -0.65 5.23 8.90
CA ILE A 79 -1.81 6.11 8.77
C ILE A 79 -1.42 7.24 7.82
N PHE A 80 -2.13 7.31 6.70
CA PHE A 80 -1.93 8.31 5.66
C PHE A 80 -3.04 9.33 5.69
N GLY A 81 -2.68 10.60 5.49
CA GLY A 81 -3.65 11.67 5.52
C GLY A 81 -3.10 12.99 5.01
N TYR A 82 -3.89 14.03 5.18
CA TYR A 82 -3.52 15.39 4.86
C TYR A 82 -3.26 16.19 6.13
N ASN A 83 -2.27 17.07 6.09
CA ASN A 83 -2.11 18.13 7.08
C ASN A 83 -2.18 19.47 6.33
N PRO A 84 -3.37 20.08 6.20
CA PRO A 84 -3.51 21.33 5.47
C PRO A 84 -2.62 22.39 6.13
N ASN A 85 -1.60 22.83 5.40
CA ASN A 85 -0.66 23.89 5.77
C ASN A 85 0.30 23.59 6.95
N GLY A 86 0.40 22.34 7.43
CA GLY A 86 1.29 22.01 8.56
C GLY A 86 0.85 22.60 9.91
N LEU A 87 -0.30 23.27 9.94
CA LEU A 87 -0.85 24.02 11.08
C LEU A 87 -2.29 23.58 11.43
N GLY A 88 -2.90 22.73 10.60
CA GLY A 88 -4.23 22.18 10.82
C GLY A 88 -4.21 20.83 11.52
N GLU A 89 -5.40 20.35 11.88
CA GLU A 89 -5.55 18.98 12.37
C GLU A 89 -5.26 17.98 11.25
N PHE A 90 -4.56 16.90 11.61
CA PHE A 90 -4.30 15.81 10.67
C PHE A 90 -5.61 15.12 10.30
N ARG A 91 -5.92 15.15 9.02
CA ARG A 91 -7.08 14.48 8.47
C ARG A 91 -6.66 13.13 7.90
N GLU A 92 -7.00 12.07 8.59
CA GLU A 92 -6.77 10.72 8.09
C GLU A 92 -7.57 10.45 6.81
N ILE A 93 -6.91 9.80 5.84
CA ILE A 93 -7.50 9.38 4.57
C ILE A 93 -7.45 7.86 4.42
N CYS A 94 -6.38 7.20 4.84
CA CYS A 94 -6.37 5.74 4.79
C CYS A 94 -5.34 5.19 5.75
N ARG A 95 -5.45 3.90 6.04
CA ARG A 95 -4.47 3.19 6.85
C ARG A 95 -4.23 1.79 6.33
N THR A 96 -3.04 1.27 6.59
CA THR A 96 -2.69 -0.12 6.28
C THR A 96 -1.60 -0.60 7.23
N THR A 97 -1.39 -1.90 7.27
CA THR A 97 -0.30 -2.50 8.05
C THR A 97 0.85 -2.80 7.10
N PRO A 98 2.09 -2.35 7.38
CA PRO A 98 3.21 -2.70 6.54
C PRO A 98 3.44 -4.22 6.58
N PRO A 99 3.56 -4.88 5.41
CA PRO A 99 3.80 -6.31 5.34
C PRO A 99 5.18 -6.69 5.90
N PRO A 100 5.42 -7.99 6.16
CA PRO A 100 6.78 -8.47 6.43
C PRO A 100 7.69 -8.22 5.23
N GLY A 101 8.96 -7.89 5.49
CA GLY A 101 9.98 -7.65 4.45
C GLY A 101 10.36 -6.18 4.26
N ASP A 102 11.51 -5.96 3.59
CA ASP A 102 12.18 -4.64 3.56
C ASP A 102 11.75 -3.77 2.37
N ARG A 103 10.99 -4.34 1.43
CA ARG A 103 10.51 -3.67 0.21
C ARG A 103 8.99 -3.74 0.18
N VAL A 104 8.35 -2.57 0.15
CA VAL A 104 6.89 -2.47 0.18
C VAL A 104 6.40 -1.63 -0.99
N TRP A 105 5.35 -2.11 -1.65
CA TRP A 105 4.62 -1.35 -2.66
C TRP A 105 3.27 -0.91 -2.11
N LEU A 106 3.00 0.39 -2.18
CA LEU A 106 1.72 0.98 -1.81
C LEU A 106 0.89 1.23 -3.07
N LEU A 107 -0.28 0.60 -3.15
CA LEU A 107 -1.25 0.84 -4.20
C LEU A 107 -2.39 1.67 -3.64
N PHE A 108 -2.53 2.90 -4.11
CA PHE A 108 -3.64 3.77 -3.74
C PHE A 108 -4.77 3.62 -4.78
N THR A 109 -5.98 3.34 -4.33
CA THR A 109 -7.20 3.24 -5.17
C THR A 109 -8.25 4.23 -4.71
N LYS A 110 -9.19 4.64 -5.58
CA LYS A 110 -10.34 5.45 -5.14
C LYS A 110 -11.14 4.66 -4.10
N SER A 111 -11.45 5.29 -2.97
CA SER A 111 -12.28 4.69 -1.91
C SER A 111 -13.69 4.48 -2.43
N ARG A 112 -14.27 3.32 -2.10
CA ARG A 112 -15.65 2.97 -2.47
C ARG A 112 -16.69 3.35 -1.44
N LYS A 113 -16.31 3.78 -0.23
CA LYS A 113 -17.29 4.15 0.81
C LYS A 113 -18.18 5.31 0.37
N ASN A 114 -17.69 6.17 -0.52
CA ASN A 114 -18.44 7.28 -1.10
C ASN A 114 -19.41 6.89 -2.23
N ASP A 115 -19.35 5.65 -2.75
CA ASP A 115 -20.18 5.19 -3.86
C ASP A 115 -21.30 4.22 -3.39
N SER A 116 -21.49 4.04 -2.07
CA SER A 116 -22.66 3.31 -1.53
C SER A 116 -23.88 4.22 -1.56
N PRO A 117 -24.93 3.91 -2.35
CA PRO A 117 -26.22 4.54 -2.13
C PRO A 117 -26.68 4.12 -0.74
N GLU A 118 -26.91 5.09 0.15
CA GLU A 118 -27.63 4.85 1.39
C GLU A 118 -28.87 3.99 1.09
N PRO A 119 -29.16 2.95 1.88
CA PRO A 119 -30.44 2.29 1.77
C PRO A 119 -31.51 3.34 2.03
N ALA A 120 -32.32 3.63 1.02
CA ALA A 120 -33.49 4.49 1.16
C ALA A 120 -34.25 4.05 2.41
N ALA A 121 -34.15 4.86 3.47
CA ALA A 121 -34.90 4.65 4.68
C ALA A 121 -36.37 4.62 4.26
N ALA A 122 -37.03 3.50 4.55
CA ALA A 122 -38.46 3.36 4.36
C ALA A 122 -39.15 4.55 5.03
N GLU A 123 -39.94 5.29 4.27
CA GLU A 123 -40.78 6.39 4.76
C GLU A 123 -41.59 5.90 5.98
N PRO A 124 -41.49 6.53 7.15
CA PRO A 124 -42.57 6.48 8.11
C PRO A 124 -43.59 7.56 7.71
N ALA A 125 -44.83 7.10 7.60
CA ALA A 125 -45.99 7.94 7.40
C ALA A 125 -46.15 8.99 8.51
N ASP A 126 -46.43 10.21 8.07
CA ASP A 126 -47.38 11.17 8.66
C ASP A 126 -47.18 11.57 10.14
N SER A 127 -46.54 12.72 10.35
CA SER A 127 -46.77 13.55 11.53
C SER A 127 -46.30 15.00 11.30
N ASP A 128 -47.27 15.91 11.21
CA ASP A 128 -47.13 17.37 11.32
C ASP A 128 -46.50 17.78 12.67
N GLU A 129 -45.40 18.56 12.65
CA GLU A 129 -45.11 19.73 13.52
C GLU A 129 -43.69 20.32 13.27
N PRO A 130 -43.39 21.57 13.70
CA PRO A 130 -42.62 22.52 12.89
C PRO A 130 -41.10 22.55 13.15
N ALA A 131 -40.42 23.14 12.16
CA ALA A 131 -38.98 23.31 12.02
C ALA A 131 -38.26 23.87 13.26
N VAL A 132 -37.36 23.05 13.81
CA VAL A 132 -36.30 23.48 14.72
C VAL A 132 -35.00 23.51 13.92
N ASP A 133 -34.46 24.72 13.81
CA ASP A 133 -33.12 25.06 13.32
C ASP A 133 -32.06 24.31 14.15
N GLY A 134 -31.55 23.23 13.59
CA GLY A 134 -30.50 22.39 14.16
C GLY A 134 -29.39 22.24 13.14
N LYS A 135 -28.36 23.08 13.27
CA LYS A 135 -27.06 22.91 12.62
C LYS A 135 -26.56 21.49 12.82
N ASP A 136 -26.54 20.69 11.76
CA ASP A 136 -25.78 19.46 11.76
C ASP A 136 -25.44 19.08 10.32
N GLU A 137 -24.31 19.57 9.81
CA GLU A 137 -23.57 18.89 8.72
C GLU A 137 -22.09 19.13 8.96
N THR A 138 -21.55 18.42 9.95
CA THR A 138 -20.12 18.09 9.92
C THR A 138 -19.95 17.13 8.74
N GLU A 139 -19.69 17.66 7.54
CA GLU A 139 -19.20 16.85 6.42
C GLU A 139 -17.83 16.30 6.81
N GLU A 140 -17.81 15.22 7.61
CA GLU A 140 -16.71 14.27 7.62
C GLU A 140 -16.62 13.70 6.22
N THR A 141 -15.93 14.41 5.33
CA THR A 141 -15.59 13.92 3.99
C THR A 141 -14.84 12.60 4.22
N GLN A 142 -15.58 11.52 4.02
CA GLN A 142 -15.13 10.15 4.13
C GLN A 142 -13.91 9.93 3.22
N PRO A 143 -13.04 8.98 3.56
CA PRO A 143 -11.74 8.83 2.92
C PRO A 143 -11.84 8.76 1.40
N ALA A 144 -11.09 9.59 0.68
CA ALA A 144 -11.09 9.64 -0.79
C ALA A 144 -10.38 8.43 -1.43
N PHE A 145 -9.52 7.73 -0.68
CA PHE A 145 -8.67 6.66 -1.18
C PHE A 145 -8.61 5.47 -0.22
N ASP A 146 -8.49 4.27 -0.78
CA ASP A 146 -8.04 3.06 -0.08
C ASP A 146 -6.55 2.84 -0.38
N VAL A 147 -5.84 2.12 0.50
CA VAL A 147 -4.43 1.78 0.30
C VAL A 147 -4.16 0.31 0.58
N HIS A 148 -3.51 -0.35 -0.38
CA HIS A 148 -3.07 -1.74 -0.27
C HIS A 148 -1.54 -1.81 -0.21
N ALA A 149 -0.99 -2.48 0.81
CA ALA A 149 0.45 -2.62 1.00
C ALA A 149 0.90 -4.05 0.64
N ILE A 150 1.82 -4.16 -0.32
CA ILE A 150 2.33 -5.45 -0.82
C ILE A 150 3.78 -5.60 -0.39
N GLY A 151 4.06 -6.70 0.29
CA GLY A 151 5.42 -7.08 0.63
C GLY A 151 6.04 -7.73 -0.59
N LEU A 152 7.19 -7.23 -1.01
CA LEU A 152 7.99 -7.91 -2.02
C LEU A 152 9.14 -8.61 -1.33
N ASP A 153 9.02 -9.94 -1.20
CA ASP A 153 10.20 -10.78 -1.02
C ASP A 153 10.73 -11.19 -2.40
N PRO A 154 11.93 -10.73 -2.82
CA PRO A 154 12.56 -11.17 -4.05
C PRO A 154 12.74 -12.70 -4.14
N LYS A 155 12.67 -13.43 -3.03
CA LYS A 155 12.73 -14.90 -3.02
C LYS A 155 11.42 -15.57 -3.41
N GLU A 156 10.28 -14.90 -3.23
CA GLU A 156 8.95 -15.45 -3.51
C GLU A 156 8.61 -15.36 -5.01
N ILE A 157 9.14 -14.33 -5.69
CA ILE A 157 8.98 -14.17 -7.13
C ILE A 157 10.15 -14.83 -7.83
N ARG A 158 9.88 -15.96 -8.51
CA ARG A 158 10.88 -16.60 -9.35
C ARG A 158 10.90 -15.95 -10.72
N GLU A 159 11.93 -16.24 -11.51
CA GLU A 159 12.06 -15.79 -12.89
C GLU A 159 10.81 -16.10 -13.73
N GLY A 160 10.19 -15.05 -14.29
CA GLY A 160 8.94 -15.13 -15.04
C GLY A 160 7.69 -15.30 -14.18
N GLY A 161 7.83 -15.22 -12.86
CA GLY A 161 6.73 -15.17 -11.90
C GLY A 161 6.02 -13.82 -11.91
N VAL A 162 4.76 -13.85 -11.50
CA VAL A 162 3.88 -12.69 -11.48
C VAL A 162 3.24 -12.50 -10.12
N ALA A 163 3.34 -11.29 -9.59
CA ALA A 163 2.55 -10.87 -8.44
C ALA A 163 1.15 -10.50 -8.94
N VAL A 164 0.13 -11.29 -8.60
CA VAL A 164 -1.26 -10.98 -8.89
C VAL A 164 -1.87 -10.32 -7.68
N VAL A 165 -2.37 -9.10 -7.84
CA VAL A 165 -2.96 -8.30 -6.76
C VAL A 165 -4.43 -8.07 -7.09
N ASN A 166 -5.32 -8.43 -6.19
CA ASN A 166 -6.75 -8.18 -6.34
C ASN A 166 -7.18 -7.03 -5.43
N THR A 167 -7.44 -5.86 -6.03
CA THR A 167 -8.08 -4.74 -5.32
C THR A 167 -9.58 -4.66 -5.62
N SER A 168 -10.14 -5.64 -6.35
CA SER A 168 -11.57 -5.71 -6.66
C SER A 168 -12.39 -6.21 -5.44
N PRO A 169 -13.71 -5.89 -5.35
CA PRO A 169 -14.56 -6.33 -4.24
C PRO A 169 -14.83 -7.84 -4.25
N THR A 170 -14.58 -8.48 -5.38
CA THR A 170 -14.91 -9.88 -5.63
C THR A 170 -13.64 -10.69 -5.78
N ALA A 171 -13.70 -11.95 -5.39
CA ALA A 171 -12.64 -12.88 -5.69
C ALA A 171 -12.42 -12.99 -7.20
N ILE A 172 -11.15 -13.12 -7.58
CA ILE A 172 -10.74 -13.42 -8.94
C ILE A 172 -10.05 -14.78 -8.97
N GLU A 173 -9.96 -15.35 -10.16
CA GLU A 173 -9.16 -16.55 -10.40
C GLU A 173 -8.26 -16.33 -11.60
N VAL A 174 -6.99 -16.61 -11.41
CA VAL A 174 -6.00 -16.58 -12.48
C VAL A 174 -5.68 -18.02 -12.88
N GLU A 175 -5.96 -18.34 -14.14
CA GLU A 175 -5.57 -19.59 -14.79
C GLU A 175 -4.25 -19.35 -15.53
N MET A 176 -3.18 -20.01 -15.10
CA MET A 176 -1.87 -19.96 -15.76
C MET A 176 -1.43 -21.38 -16.09
N ASN A 177 -1.26 -21.66 -17.38
CA ASN A 177 -0.85 -23.00 -17.85
C ASN A 177 -1.75 -24.13 -17.29
N GLY A 178 -3.07 -23.91 -17.25
CA GLY A 178 -4.06 -24.87 -16.74
C GLY A 178 -4.14 -25.00 -15.21
N LYS A 179 -3.36 -24.20 -14.46
CA LYS A 179 -3.43 -24.14 -13.00
C LYS A 179 -4.21 -22.91 -12.57
N ASN A 180 -5.24 -23.13 -11.76
CA ASN A 180 -6.11 -22.07 -11.26
C ASN A 180 -5.68 -21.64 -9.86
N THR A 181 -5.54 -20.34 -9.66
CA THR A 181 -5.24 -19.74 -8.36
C THR A 181 -6.29 -18.71 -8.03
N LYS A 182 -7.03 -18.92 -6.94
CA LYS A 182 -8.00 -17.94 -6.43
C LYS A 182 -7.26 -16.84 -5.67
N VAL A 183 -7.67 -15.60 -5.87
CA VAL A 183 -7.18 -14.43 -5.15
C VAL A 183 -8.37 -13.70 -4.56
N GLU A 184 -8.49 -13.73 -3.23
CA GLU A 184 -9.59 -13.06 -2.52
C GLU A 184 -9.46 -11.53 -2.64
N PRO A 185 -10.54 -10.78 -2.34
CA PRO A 185 -10.49 -9.32 -2.27
C PRO A 185 -9.38 -8.85 -1.32
N ASP A 186 -8.68 -7.78 -1.74
CA ASP A 186 -7.58 -7.16 -1.00
C ASP A 186 -6.45 -8.12 -0.62
N GLN A 187 -6.23 -9.14 -1.44
CA GLN A 187 -5.12 -10.07 -1.32
C GLN A 187 -4.22 -10.03 -2.55
N HIS A 188 -2.99 -10.51 -2.36
CA HIS A 188 -2.05 -10.78 -3.44
C HIS A 188 -1.51 -12.19 -3.33
N VAL A 189 -1.11 -12.74 -4.47
CA VAL A 189 -0.43 -14.03 -4.57
C VAL A 189 0.70 -13.95 -5.58
N PHE A 190 1.76 -14.71 -5.35
CA PHE A 190 2.82 -14.90 -6.32
C PHE A 190 2.58 -16.18 -7.11
N VAL A 191 2.35 -16.03 -8.41
CA VAL A 191 2.12 -17.16 -9.32
C VAL A 191 3.35 -17.34 -10.20
N ASN A 192 3.96 -18.52 -10.12
CA ASN A 192 5.14 -18.86 -10.90
C ASN A 192 4.74 -19.87 -11.98
N PRO A 193 4.98 -19.58 -13.28
CA PRO A 193 4.61 -20.50 -14.34
C PRO A 193 5.57 -21.70 -14.37
N GLU A 194 5.00 -22.90 -14.37
CA GLU A 194 5.73 -24.18 -14.48
C GLU A 194 6.02 -24.51 -15.96
N VAL A 195 6.69 -23.60 -16.67
CA VAL A 195 7.01 -23.70 -18.12
C VAL A 195 8.49 -23.43 -18.35
N GLU A 196 9.08 -23.86 -19.47
CA GLU A 196 10.50 -23.61 -19.74
C GLU A 196 10.81 -22.11 -19.94
N PRO A 197 11.99 -21.62 -19.50
CA PRO A 197 12.44 -20.27 -19.86
C PRO A 197 12.54 -20.10 -21.39
N GLY A 198 11.99 -19.00 -21.91
CA GLY A 198 11.91 -18.73 -23.34
C GLY A 198 10.59 -19.14 -23.99
N THR A 199 9.61 -19.60 -23.21
CA THR A 199 8.31 -20.07 -23.73
C THR A 199 7.18 -19.11 -23.39
N SER A 200 6.24 -18.92 -24.33
CA SER A 200 4.98 -18.23 -24.07
C SER A 200 3.93 -19.19 -23.52
N TYR A 201 3.05 -18.69 -22.66
CA TYR A 201 2.02 -19.48 -22.02
C TYR A 201 0.72 -18.68 -21.87
N PRO A 202 -0.45 -19.35 -21.98
CA PRO A 202 -1.73 -18.68 -21.87
C PRO A 202 -2.04 -18.33 -20.42
N VAL A 203 -2.63 -17.15 -20.24
CA VAL A 203 -3.09 -16.64 -18.96
C VAL A 203 -4.52 -16.14 -19.12
N LYS A 204 -5.42 -16.61 -18.26
CA LYS A 204 -6.80 -16.14 -18.21
C LYS A 204 -7.12 -15.63 -16.83
N PHE A 205 -7.77 -14.47 -16.78
CA PHE A 205 -8.33 -13.94 -15.56
C PHE A 205 -9.83 -14.09 -15.60
N HIS A 206 -10.36 -14.61 -14.50
CA HIS A 206 -11.78 -14.80 -14.27
C HIS A 206 -12.21 -13.97 -13.06
N PHE A 207 -13.43 -13.45 -13.11
CA PHE A 207 -14.06 -12.75 -11.99
C PHE A 207 -15.36 -13.45 -11.63
N LEU A 208 -15.74 -13.36 -10.36
CA LEU A 208 -16.99 -13.91 -9.86
C LEU A 208 -18.18 -13.00 -10.24
N TYR A 209 -19.11 -13.51 -11.02
CA TYR A 209 -20.35 -12.82 -11.40
C TYR A 209 -21.55 -13.75 -11.25
N HIS A 210 -22.49 -13.41 -10.35
CA HIS A 210 -23.65 -14.25 -10.00
C HIS A 210 -23.26 -15.73 -9.77
N ASP A 211 -22.33 -15.96 -8.85
CA ASP A 211 -21.82 -17.28 -8.45
C ASP A 211 -21.13 -18.10 -9.57
N ARG A 212 -20.77 -17.44 -10.68
CA ARG A 212 -20.05 -18.08 -11.79
C ARG A 212 -18.79 -17.31 -12.13
N MET A 213 -17.70 -18.04 -12.32
CA MET A 213 -16.45 -17.46 -12.83
C MET A 213 -16.62 -17.14 -14.32
N ARG A 214 -16.39 -15.88 -14.68
CA ARG A 214 -16.48 -15.37 -16.05
C ARG A 214 -15.10 -14.88 -16.49
N PRO A 215 -14.59 -15.27 -17.66
CA PRO A 215 -13.34 -14.72 -18.16
C PRO A 215 -13.53 -13.24 -18.48
N PHE A 216 -12.57 -12.41 -18.13
CA PHE A 216 -12.56 -10.99 -18.52
C PHE A 216 -11.28 -10.56 -19.23
N VAL A 217 -10.17 -11.25 -18.98
CA VAL A 217 -8.93 -11.09 -19.76
C VAL A 217 -8.42 -12.46 -20.16
N THR A 218 -7.98 -12.58 -21.41
CA THR A 218 -7.20 -13.70 -21.91
C THR A 218 -6.01 -13.12 -22.66
N THR A 219 -4.81 -13.51 -22.25
CA THR A 219 -3.55 -13.02 -22.80
C THR A 219 -2.51 -14.12 -22.83
N ASN A 220 -1.38 -13.88 -23.48
CA ASN A 220 -0.22 -14.77 -23.44
C ASN A 220 0.92 -14.02 -22.77
N TRP A 221 1.51 -14.63 -21.76
CA TRP A 221 2.73 -14.11 -21.12
C TRP A 221 3.94 -14.93 -21.54
N PHE A 222 5.12 -14.38 -21.32
CA PHE A 222 6.38 -14.99 -21.73
C PHE A 222 7.29 -15.19 -20.52
N ARG A 223 7.78 -16.41 -20.31
CA ARG A 223 8.75 -16.68 -19.25
C ARG A 223 10.14 -16.24 -19.74
N GLY A 224 10.54 -15.02 -19.38
CA GLY A 224 11.86 -14.48 -19.72
C GLY A 224 12.87 -14.54 -18.57
N LYS A 225 14.17 -14.60 -18.89
CA LYS A 225 15.27 -14.79 -17.93
C LYS A 225 15.43 -13.75 -16.81
N LYS A 226 14.73 -12.62 -16.89
CA LYS A 226 14.90 -11.48 -15.98
C LYS A 226 13.61 -10.73 -15.65
N ARG A 227 12.45 -11.19 -16.13
CA ARG A 227 11.22 -10.41 -16.00
C ARG A 227 10.41 -10.93 -14.82
N TYR A 228 10.20 -10.04 -13.86
CA TYR A 228 9.13 -10.15 -12.88
C TYR A 228 8.00 -9.26 -13.38
N SER A 229 6.79 -9.78 -13.45
CA SER A 229 5.63 -8.98 -13.78
C SER A 229 4.78 -8.76 -12.54
N MET A 230 3.97 -7.71 -12.55
CA MET A 230 2.85 -7.60 -11.63
C MET A 230 1.58 -7.34 -12.42
N ALA A 231 0.51 -7.97 -11.97
CA ALA A 231 -0.82 -7.94 -12.55
C ALA A 231 -1.77 -7.44 -11.48
N ILE A 232 -2.20 -6.19 -11.61
CA ILE A 232 -3.11 -5.57 -10.65
C ILE A 232 -4.52 -5.62 -11.25
N VAL A 233 -5.43 -6.29 -10.56
CA VAL A 233 -6.84 -6.30 -10.91
C VAL A 233 -7.56 -5.24 -10.10
N VAL A 234 -8.08 -4.24 -10.78
CA VAL A 234 -8.83 -3.12 -10.20
C VAL A 234 -10.33 -3.28 -10.46
N PRO A 235 -11.21 -2.76 -9.59
CA PRO A 235 -12.65 -2.74 -9.84
C PRO A 235 -13.00 -2.11 -11.20
N ALA A 236 -14.08 -2.57 -11.83
CA ALA A 236 -14.71 -1.76 -12.87
C ALA A 236 -15.43 -0.61 -12.19
N GLY A 237 -15.09 0.64 -12.52
CA GLY A 237 -15.78 1.81 -11.97
C GLY A 237 -17.29 1.70 -12.10
N ALA A 238 -17.83 1.88 -13.31
CA ALA A 238 -19.29 1.87 -13.55
C ALA A 238 -19.86 0.51 -14.01
N GLY A 239 -19.07 -0.57 -13.99
CA GLY A 239 -19.46 -1.85 -14.59
C GLY A 239 -19.13 -3.06 -13.70
N PRO A 240 -19.57 -4.27 -14.08
CA PRO A 240 -19.31 -5.47 -13.29
C PRO A 240 -17.94 -6.11 -13.56
N THR A 241 -17.29 -5.77 -14.68
CA THR A 241 -16.11 -6.48 -15.19
C THR A 241 -14.81 -5.79 -14.77
N PRO A 242 -13.97 -6.41 -13.91
CA PRO A 242 -12.71 -5.80 -13.47
C PRO A 242 -11.78 -5.41 -14.63
N ARG A 243 -10.83 -4.50 -14.35
CA ARG A 243 -9.76 -4.15 -15.29
C ARG A 243 -8.45 -4.75 -14.82
N LEU A 244 -7.65 -5.24 -15.75
CA LEU A 244 -6.28 -5.70 -15.50
C LEU A 244 -5.29 -4.59 -15.88
N LEU A 245 -4.39 -4.25 -14.96
CA LEU A 245 -3.26 -3.36 -15.18
C LEU A 245 -1.98 -4.19 -15.07
N LEU A 246 -1.19 -4.21 -16.13
CA LEU A 246 0.12 -4.87 -16.14
C LEU A 246 1.18 -3.85 -15.75
N ALA A 247 1.98 -4.21 -14.74
CA ALA A 247 3.09 -3.43 -14.23
C ALA A 247 4.40 -3.72 -14.98
N GLU A 248 4.33 -4.29 -16.17
CA GLU A 248 5.51 -4.67 -16.97
C GLU A 248 6.34 -3.47 -17.46
N GLU A 249 5.92 -2.24 -17.08
CA GLU A 249 6.59 -0.96 -17.30
C GLU A 249 7.13 -0.31 -15.99
N ILE A 250 7.03 -0.99 -14.84
CA ILE A 250 7.18 -0.37 -13.51
C ILE A 250 8.50 -0.72 -12.79
N LEU A 251 9.18 -1.77 -13.24
CA LEU A 251 10.54 -2.07 -12.81
C LEU A 251 11.50 -1.45 -13.82
N ASP A 252 11.86 -0.18 -13.60
CA ASP A 252 13.02 0.39 -14.26
C ASP A 252 14.23 -0.55 -14.00
N ASP A 253 14.99 -0.82 -15.06
CA ASP A 253 16.12 -1.76 -15.17
C ASP A 253 17.36 -1.30 -14.36
N SER A 254 17.15 -0.57 -13.26
CA SER A 254 18.18 0.21 -12.55
C SER A 254 18.39 -0.22 -11.09
N GLU A 255 18.59 -1.52 -10.84
CA GLU A 255 19.47 -2.02 -9.75
C GLU A 255 20.27 -3.26 -10.22
#